data_AF-A0A0Q9Z5K0-F1
#
_entry.id   AF-A0A0Q9Z5K0-F1
#
_cell.length_a   1.000
_cell.length_b   1.000
_cell.length_c   1.000
_cell.angle_alpha   90.00
_cell.angle_beta   90.00
_cell.angle_gamma   90.00
#
_symmetry.space_group_name_H-M   'P 1'
#
loop_
_entity.id
_entity.type
_entity.pdbx_description
1 polymer ?
#
loop_
_entity_poly.entity_id
_entity_poly.type
_entity_poly.pdbx_seq_one_letter_code
_entity_poly.pdbx_strand_id
1 'polypeptide(L)'
;MKNYILLLITISFLSCNNFNSRYEVNQSVLKLSESLKSDKEADFRELIANRTATMPADLHYDILHRLYEQSKLRERTDQLELIDENNHLGQTVYRLPYFQGVDSLTGITNINLILYFGPEDLFPKNKFSDFETEITYDKDLRRQILEEKLNVDLK
;
A
#
# COMPACT_ATOMS: atom_id res chain seq x y z
N MET A 1 -12.03 45.05 1.49
CA MET A 1 -11.64 44.26 2.70
C MET A 1 -12.50 43.00 2.90
N LYS A 2 -13.84 43.03 2.74
CA LYS A 2 -14.70 41.83 2.89
C LYS A 2 -14.31 40.62 2.01
N ASN A 3 -13.88 40.84 0.76
CA ASN A 3 -13.51 39.74 -0.14
C ASN A 3 -12.19 39.03 0.24
N TYR A 4 -11.27 39.71 0.93
CA TYR A 4 -10.00 39.11 1.36
C TYR A 4 -10.17 38.19 2.58
N ILE A 5 -11.13 38.51 3.47
CA ILE A 5 -11.46 37.66 4.62
C ILE A 5 -12.12 36.37 4.15
N LEU A 6 -13.02 36.45 3.16
CA LEU A 6 -13.66 35.26 2.59
C LEU A 6 -12.63 34.34 1.89
N LEU A 7 -11.68 34.94 1.15
CA LEU A 7 -10.59 34.22 0.49
C LEU A 7 -9.67 33.54 1.51
N LEU A 8 -9.25 34.25 2.56
CA LEU A 8 -8.42 33.70 3.63
C LEU A 8 -9.11 32.54 4.35
N ILE A 9 -10.39 32.68 4.68
CA ILE A 9 -11.17 31.61 5.30
C ILE A 9 -11.23 30.38 4.38
N THR A 10 -11.53 30.56 3.09
CA THR A 10 -11.59 29.43 2.14
C THR A 10 -10.26 28.69 1.98
N ILE A 11 -9.13 29.42 1.93
CA ILE A 11 -7.79 28.83 1.83
C ILE A 11 -7.43 28.10 3.13
N SER A 12 -7.78 28.65 4.30
CA SER A 12 -7.58 27.99 5.58
C SER A 12 -8.39 26.70 5.70
N PHE A 13 -9.64 26.68 5.22
CA PHE A 13 -10.48 25.47 5.23
C PHE A 13 -9.97 24.39 4.26
N LEU A 14 -9.55 24.76 3.05
CA LEU A 14 -8.96 23.83 2.08
C LEU A 14 -7.67 23.18 2.61
N SER A 15 -6.80 23.97 3.24
CA SER A 15 -5.57 23.47 3.86
C SER A 15 -5.85 22.52 5.03
N CYS A 16 -6.85 22.84 5.86
CA CYS A 16 -7.24 22.02 7.01
C CYS A 16 -7.81 20.65 6.59
N ASN A 17 -8.64 20.63 5.53
CA ASN A 17 -9.22 19.39 5.01
C ASN A 17 -8.16 18.45 4.41
N ASN A 18 -7.20 19.00 3.65
CA ASN A 18 -6.10 18.21 3.09
C ASN A 18 -5.15 17.68 4.17
N PHE A 19 -4.89 18.48 5.21
CA PHE A 19 -4.09 18.05 6.36
C PHE A 19 -4.76 16.90 7.12
N ASN A 20 -6.07 16.99 7.38
CA ASN A 20 -6.81 15.93 8.04
C ASN A 20 -6.86 14.63 7.20
N SER A 21 -7.07 14.74 5.88
CA SER A 21 -7.09 13.57 5.00
C SER A 21 -5.75 12.83 5.00
N ARG A 22 -4.63 13.56 4.87
CA ARG A 22 -3.28 12.97 4.92
C ARG A 22 -2.96 12.37 6.29
N TYR A 23 -3.43 12.98 7.37
CA TYR A 23 -3.28 12.42 8.70
C TYR A 23 -4.04 11.10 8.85
N GLU A 24 -5.29 11.03 8.40
CA GLU A 24 -6.11 9.80 8.45
C GLU A 24 -5.49 8.66 7.64
N VAL A 25 -5.00 8.94 6.42
CA VAL A 25 -4.26 7.98 5.60
C VAL A 25 -3.04 7.43 6.34
N ASN A 26 -2.22 8.31 6.93
CA ASN A 26 -1.04 7.89 7.68
C ASN A 26 -1.41 7.00 8.88
N GLN A 27 -2.49 7.33 9.59
CA GLN A 27 -2.99 6.50 10.70
C GLN A 27 -3.43 5.11 10.23
N SER A 28 -4.10 5.00 9.07
CA SER A 28 -4.49 3.71 8.51
C SER A 28 -3.29 2.85 8.13
N VAL A 29 -2.22 3.47 7.63
CA VAL A 29 -0.98 2.75 7.27
C VAL A 29 -0.19 2.32 8.51
N LEU A 30 -0.19 3.13 9.57
CA LEU A 30 0.35 2.70 10.87
C LEU A 30 -0.43 1.51 11.43
N LYS A 31 -1.76 1.53 11.38
CA LYS A 31 -2.58 0.38 11.80
C LYS A 31 -2.34 -0.86 10.95
N LEU A 32 -2.17 -0.69 9.63
CA LEU A 32 -1.78 -1.79 8.74
C LEU A 32 -0.44 -2.39 9.22
N SER A 33 0.56 -1.55 9.43
CA SER A 33 1.88 -1.93 9.96
C SER A 33 1.76 -2.71 11.28
N GLU A 34 0.96 -2.22 12.23
CA GLU A 34 0.74 -2.86 13.52
C GLU A 34 -0.03 -4.19 13.43
N SER A 35 -1.03 -4.27 12.55
CA SER A 35 -1.83 -5.48 12.34
C SER A 35 -0.99 -6.63 11.76
N LEU A 36 -0.05 -6.31 10.86
CA LEU A 36 0.91 -7.27 10.31
C LEU A 36 1.97 -7.62 11.34
N LYS A 37 2.42 -6.64 12.15
CA LYS A 37 3.38 -6.88 13.25
C LYS A 37 2.86 -7.81 14.33
N SER A 38 1.58 -7.71 14.63
CA SER A 38 0.95 -8.39 15.77
C SER A 38 0.21 -9.66 15.37
N ASP A 39 0.28 -10.07 14.09
CA ASP A 39 -0.48 -11.18 13.52
C ASP A 39 -2.01 -11.09 13.81
N LYS A 40 -2.56 -9.87 13.69
CA LYS A 40 -3.98 -9.58 13.91
C LYS A 40 -4.72 -9.35 12.60
N GLU A 41 -5.14 -10.42 11.95
CA GLU A 41 -5.92 -10.38 10.71
C GLU A 41 -7.21 -9.55 10.84
N ALA A 42 -7.88 -9.62 11.98
CA ALA A 42 -9.11 -8.86 12.22
C ALA A 42 -8.88 -7.35 12.09
N ASP A 43 -7.78 -6.84 12.64
CA ASP A 43 -7.41 -5.42 12.58
C ASP A 43 -7.14 -4.99 11.13
N PHE A 44 -6.51 -5.87 10.33
CA PHE A 44 -6.33 -5.63 8.89
C PHE A 44 -7.67 -5.57 8.15
N ARG A 45 -8.57 -6.52 8.40
CA ARG A 45 -9.90 -6.54 7.76
C ARG A 45 -10.73 -5.29 8.06
N GLU A 46 -10.52 -4.66 9.21
CA GLU A 46 -11.20 -3.40 9.56
C GLU A 46 -10.75 -2.21 8.71
N LEU A 47 -9.51 -2.24 8.20
CA LEU A 47 -8.93 -1.19 7.35
C LEU A 47 -9.45 -1.26 5.91
N ILE A 48 -10.05 -2.37 5.49
CA ILE A 48 -10.61 -2.53 4.15
C ILE A 48 -12.05 -2.02 4.15
N ALA A 49 -12.33 -1.03 3.30
CA ALA A 49 -13.66 -0.46 3.14
C ALA A 49 -14.58 -1.38 2.35
N ASN A 50 -14.05 -2.04 1.31
CA ASN A 50 -14.82 -2.87 0.40
C ASN A 50 -14.65 -4.37 0.70
N ARG A 51 -15.74 -5.07 1.07
CA ARG A 51 -15.75 -6.53 1.29
C ARG A 51 -15.88 -7.34 0.00
N THR A 52 -16.02 -6.70 -1.16
CA THR A 52 -16.15 -7.38 -2.46
C THR A 52 -14.82 -7.46 -3.22
N ALA A 53 -13.69 -7.47 -2.52
CA ALA A 53 -12.40 -7.71 -3.14
C ALA A 53 -12.46 -8.99 -3.97
N THR A 54 -11.85 -8.96 -5.15
CA THR A 54 -11.73 -10.09 -6.09
C THR A 54 -11.02 -11.29 -5.48
N MET A 55 -10.38 -11.11 -4.33
CA MET A 55 -9.68 -12.13 -3.57
C MET A 55 -10.05 -12.03 -2.07
N PRO A 56 -10.21 -13.16 -1.35
CA PRO A 56 -10.60 -13.15 0.06
C PRO A 56 -9.59 -12.39 0.92
N ALA A 57 -10.09 -11.59 1.88
CA ALA A 57 -9.25 -10.75 2.73
C ALA A 57 -8.23 -11.55 3.58
N ASP A 58 -8.54 -12.79 3.92
CA ASP A 58 -7.64 -13.77 4.55
C ASP A 58 -6.42 -14.06 3.68
N LEU A 59 -6.65 -14.37 2.39
CA LEU A 59 -5.55 -14.68 1.50
C LEU A 59 -4.65 -13.45 1.27
N HIS A 60 -5.25 -12.25 1.24
CA HIS A 60 -4.48 -11.02 1.19
C HIS A 60 -3.65 -10.80 2.45
N TYR A 61 -4.25 -11.03 3.62
CA TYR A 61 -3.57 -10.91 4.89
C TYR A 61 -2.38 -11.88 4.96
N ASP A 62 -2.58 -13.15 4.59
CA ASP A 62 -1.51 -14.15 4.56
C ASP A 62 -0.36 -13.76 3.63
N ILE A 63 -0.66 -13.23 2.45
CA ILE A 63 0.37 -12.74 1.53
C ILE A 63 1.11 -11.56 2.16
N LEU A 64 0.40 -10.53 2.63
CA LEU A 64 1.00 -9.34 3.22
C LEU A 64 1.81 -9.68 4.49
N HIS A 65 1.33 -10.61 5.31
CA HIS A 65 2.01 -11.04 6.52
C HIS A 65 3.28 -11.86 6.20
N ARG A 66 3.25 -12.73 5.18
CA ARG A 66 4.47 -13.40 4.71
C ARG A 66 5.49 -12.41 4.16
N LEU A 67 5.02 -11.44 3.37
CA LEU A 67 5.85 -10.34 2.90
C LEU A 67 6.42 -9.55 4.08
N TYR A 68 5.61 -9.35 5.14
CA TYR A 68 6.02 -8.64 6.35
C TYR A 68 7.18 -9.34 7.05
N GLU A 69 7.05 -10.62 7.33
CA GLU A 69 8.10 -11.42 7.97
C GLU A 69 9.38 -11.46 7.14
N GLN A 70 9.27 -11.54 5.81
CA GLN A 70 10.43 -11.46 4.93
C GLN A 70 11.09 -10.08 4.93
N SER A 71 10.30 -9.01 5.02
CA SER A 71 10.79 -7.64 5.09
C SER A 71 11.50 -7.34 6.42
N LYS A 72 11.13 -7.96 7.55
CA LYS A 72 11.83 -7.79 8.84
C LYS A 72 13.32 -8.14 8.79
N LEU A 73 13.71 -9.00 7.86
CA LEU A 73 15.10 -9.36 7.63
C LEU A 73 15.89 -8.25 6.91
N ARG A 74 15.24 -7.15 6.49
CA ARG A 74 15.79 -6.05 5.70
C ARG A 74 15.25 -4.69 6.17
N GLU A 75 15.86 -3.60 5.75
CA GLU A 75 15.42 -2.25 6.14
C GLU A 75 14.06 -1.93 5.50
N ARG A 76 13.04 -1.71 6.33
CA ARG A 76 11.72 -1.24 5.89
C ARG A 76 11.61 0.28 6.08
N THR A 77 11.01 0.95 5.10
CA THR A 77 10.59 2.35 5.24
C THR A 77 9.06 2.41 5.29
N ASP A 78 8.49 2.81 6.42
CA ASP A 78 7.04 3.07 6.56
C ASP A 78 6.63 4.41 5.89
N GLN A 79 7.42 4.88 4.92
CA GLN A 79 7.19 6.14 4.24
C GLN A 79 6.27 5.93 3.04
N LEU A 80 5.08 6.52 3.11
CA LEU A 80 4.16 6.59 1.99
C LEU A 80 4.64 7.60 0.95
N GLU A 81 4.65 7.17 -0.30
CA GLU A 81 4.78 8.02 -1.47
C GLU A 81 3.39 8.20 -2.09
N LEU A 82 2.99 9.44 -2.32
CA LEU A 82 1.75 9.74 -3.05
C LEU A 82 2.00 9.54 -4.55
N ILE A 83 1.19 8.70 -5.20
CA ILE A 83 1.27 8.46 -6.64
C ILE A 83 0.30 9.38 -7.39
N ASP A 84 -0.95 9.46 -6.92
CA ASP A 84 -2.02 10.22 -7.57
C ASP A 84 -2.99 10.73 -6.50
N GLU A 85 -3.31 12.04 -6.52
CA GLU A 85 -4.27 12.62 -5.57
C GLU A 85 -5.72 12.32 -5.95
N ASN A 86 -5.98 11.97 -7.21
CA ASN A 86 -7.33 11.73 -7.70
C ASN A 86 -7.32 11.01 -9.06
N ASN A 87 -7.26 9.68 -9.03
CA ASN A 87 -7.26 8.87 -10.25
C ASN A 87 -8.61 8.96 -11.00
N HIS A 88 -8.71 8.30 -12.16
CA HIS A 88 -9.92 8.27 -12.98
C HIS A 88 -11.18 7.72 -12.27
N LEU A 89 -11.04 7.07 -11.12
CA LEU A 89 -12.12 6.54 -10.28
C LEU A 89 -12.41 7.41 -9.05
N GLY A 90 -11.74 8.56 -8.90
CA GLY A 90 -11.93 9.43 -7.75
C GLY A 90 -11.05 9.09 -6.54
N GLN A 91 -10.05 8.22 -6.69
CA GLN A 91 -9.28 7.65 -5.59
C GLN A 91 -7.93 8.35 -5.42
N THR A 92 -7.49 8.50 -4.17
CA THR A 92 -6.10 8.84 -3.87
C THR A 92 -5.27 7.56 -3.79
N VAL A 93 -4.14 7.54 -4.49
CA VAL A 93 -3.28 6.36 -4.62
C VAL A 93 -1.95 6.61 -3.95
N TYR A 94 -1.58 5.72 -3.03
CA TYR A 94 -0.28 5.76 -2.37
C TYR A 94 0.53 4.50 -2.66
N ARG A 95 1.85 4.65 -2.72
CA ARG A 95 2.82 3.57 -2.70
C ARG A 95 3.42 3.48 -1.30
N LEU A 96 3.38 2.28 -0.73
CA LEU A 96 4.10 1.94 0.48
C LEU A 96 5.22 0.97 0.11
N PRO A 97 6.50 1.39 0.14
CA PRO A 97 7.63 0.50 -0.06
C PRO A 97 7.64 -0.56 1.04
N TYR A 98 7.53 -1.81 0.63
CA TYR A 98 7.36 -2.93 1.54
C TYR A 98 8.65 -3.73 1.69
N PHE A 99 9.40 -3.86 0.60
CA PHE A 99 10.71 -4.49 0.56
C PHE A 99 11.58 -3.80 -0.48
N GLN A 100 12.85 -3.57 -0.14
CA GLN A 100 13.88 -3.12 -1.06
C GLN A 100 15.16 -3.95 -0.84
N GLY A 101 15.75 -4.46 -1.91
CA GLY A 101 16.98 -5.27 -1.90
C GLY A 101 16.86 -6.53 -2.74
N VAL A 102 17.94 -7.28 -2.95
CA VAL A 102 17.92 -8.44 -3.87
C VAL A 102 17.65 -9.76 -3.13
N ASP A 103 16.56 -10.45 -3.43
CA ASP A 103 16.34 -11.84 -3.03
C ASP A 103 16.96 -12.78 -4.07
N SER A 104 18.03 -13.47 -3.69
CA SER A 104 18.78 -14.38 -4.56
C SER A 104 18.00 -15.62 -4.98
N LEU A 105 16.94 -16.00 -4.27
CA LEU A 105 16.15 -17.20 -4.55
C LEU A 105 15.04 -16.93 -5.58
N THR A 106 14.52 -15.70 -5.57
CA THR A 106 13.36 -15.32 -6.40
C THR A 106 13.72 -14.31 -7.49
N GLY A 107 14.82 -13.59 -7.32
CA GLY A 107 15.22 -12.45 -8.13
C GLY A 107 14.41 -11.19 -7.83
N ILE A 108 13.62 -11.14 -6.76
CA ILE A 108 12.83 -9.95 -6.39
C ILE A 108 13.77 -8.86 -5.88
N THR A 109 13.57 -7.63 -6.36
CA THR A 109 14.37 -6.46 -5.96
C THR A 109 13.57 -5.45 -5.15
N ASN A 110 12.28 -5.31 -5.45
CA ASN A 110 11.38 -4.42 -4.73
C ASN A 110 9.99 -5.02 -4.64
N ILE A 111 9.31 -4.77 -3.52
CA ILE A 111 7.89 -5.04 -3.36
C ILE A 111 7.28 -3.77 -2.82
N ASN A 112 6.29 -3.24 -3.54
CA ASN A 112 5.52 -2.07 -3.14
C ASN A 112 4.07 -2.49 -2.95
N LEU A 113 3.44 -1.94 -1.92
CA LEU A 113 2.00 -2.03 -1.74
C LEU A 113 1.37 -0.75 -2.28
N ILE A 114 0.50 -0.88 -3.27
CA ILE A 114 -0.30 0.22 -3.81
C ILE A 114 -1.60 0.25 -3.03
N LEU A 115 -1.89 1.36 -2.37
CA LEU A 115 -3.04 1.56 -1.51
C LEU A 115 -3.97 2.59 -2.15
N TYR A 116 -5.24 2.20 -2.30
CA TYR A 116 -6.27 3.06 -2.87
C TYR A 116 -7.19 3.56 -1.75
N PHE A 117 -7.40 4.87 -1.70
CA PHE A 117 -8.32 5.52 -0.76
C PHE A 117 -9.41 6.24 -1.52
N GLY A 118 -10.66 6.06 -1.10
CA GLY A 118 -11.80 6.72 -1.73
C GLY A 118 -12.35 6.00 -2.96
N PRO A 119 -13.22 6.65 -3.76
CA PRO A 119 -13.62 8.06 -3.63
C PRO A 119 -14.29 8.39 -2.29
N GLU A 120 -14.00 9.58 -1.75
CA GLU A 120 -14.38 9.99 -0.39
C GLU A 120 -15.90 9.96 -0.14
N ASP A 121 -16.70 10.14 -1.20
CA ASP A 121 -18.16 10.09 -1.12
C ASP A 121 -18.72 8.67 -0.91
N LEU A 122 -17.93 7.64 -1.24
CA LEU A 122 -18.32 6.23 -1.17
C LEU A 122 -17.61 5.46 -0.06
N PHE A 123 -16.40 5.88 0.31
CA PHE A 123 -15.57 5.16 1.27
C PHE A 123 -15.00 6.10 2.33
N PRO A 124 -14.94 5.66 3.61
CA PRO A 124 -14.28 6.42 4.66
C PRO A 124 -12.80 6.67 4.31
N LYS A 125 -12.33 7.90 4.53
CA LYS A 125 -10.94 8.33 4.26
C LYS A 125 -9.87 7.54 5.03
N ASN A 126 -10.26 6.95 6.16
CA ASN A 126 -9.38 6.11 6.98
C ASN A 126 -9.41 4.62 6.60
N LYS A 127 -9.98 4.26 5.46
CA LYS A 127 -10.01 2.88 4.97
C LYS A 127 -9.52 2.79 3.53
N PHE A 128 -8.87 1.68 3.22
CA PHE A 128 -8.48 1.33 1.87
C PHE A 128 -9.73 0.90 1.10
N SER A 129 -10.02 1.53 -0.03
CA SER A 129 -11.05 1.03 -0.94
C SER A 129 -10.58 -0.18 -1.73
N ASP A 130 -9.28 -0.26 -2.01
CA ASP A 130 -8.60 -1.40 -2.62
C ASP A 130 -7.09 -1.37 -2.32
N PHE A 131 -6.36 -2.43 -2.70
CA PHE A 131 -4.90 -2.46 -2.71
C PHE A 131 -4.33 -3.51 -3.66
N GLU A 132 -3.11 -3.27 -4.14
CA GLU A 132 -2.41 -4.16 -5.06
C GLU A 132 -0.95 -4.31 -4.66
N THR A 133 -0.31 -5.41 -5.07
CA THR A 133 1.13 -5.62 -4.86
C THR A 133 1.87 -5.43 -6.16
N GLU A 134 2.81 -4.49 -6.19
CA GLU A 134 3.72 -4.25 -7.30
C GLU A 134 5.07 -4.90 -6.96
N ILE A 135 5.51 -5.88 -7.77
CA ILE A 135 6.77 -6.62 -7.56
C ILE A 135 7.72 -6.31 -8.70
N THR A 136 8.93 -5.86 -8.36
CA THR A 136 10.03 -5.66 -9.30
C THR A 136 11.04 -6.79 -9.17
N TYR A 137 11.57 -7.23 -10.31
CA TYR A 137 12.58 -8.28 -10.39
C TYR A 137 13.88 -7.76 -11.01
N ASP A 138 15.01 -8.32 -10.58
CA ASP A 138 16.24 -8.32 -11.35
C ASP A 138 16.06 -9.27 -12.54
N LYS A 139 16.08 -8.71 -13.75
CA LYS A 139 15.78 -9.46 -14.97
C LYS A 139 16.81 -10.55 -15.25
N ASP A 140 18.07 -10.29 -14.97
CA ASP A 140 19.17 -11.20 -15.30
C ASP A 140 19.21 -12.36 -14.31
N LEU A 141 19.13 -12.06 -13.01
CA LEU A 141 19.04 -13.07 -11.96
C LEU A 141 17.76 -13.90 -12.09
N ARG A 142 16.60 -13.27 -12.38
CA ARG A 142 15.34 -13.99 -12.57
C ARG A 142 15.42 -14.96 -13.74
N ARG A 143 16.08 -14.56 -14.85
CA ARG A 143 16.30 -15.42 -16.00
C ARG A 143 17.17 -16.63 -15.63
N GLN A 144 18.28 -16.42 -14.92
CA GLN A 144 19.15 -17.52 -14.47
C GLN A 144 18.39 -18.53 -13.60
N ILE A 145 17.61 -18.06 -12.62
CA ILE A 145 16.79 -18.93 -11.74
C ILE A 145 15.79 -19.77 -12.55
N LEU A 146 15.16 -19.17 -13.56
CA LEU A 146 14.19 -19.88 -14.41
C LEU A 146 14.87 -20.94 -15.30
N GLU A 147 16.03 -20.61 -15.87
CA GLU A 147 16.82 -21.54 -16.69
C GLU A 147 17.32 -22.74 -15.86
N GLU A 148 17.74 -22.52 -14.61
CA GLU A 148 18.14 -23.59 -13.70
C GLU A 148 16.97 -24.52 -13.34
N LYS A 149 15.79 -23.97 -13.03
CA LYS A 149 14.61 -24.78 -12.71
C LYS A 149 14.14 -25.63 -13.88
N LEU A 150 14.08 -25.06 -15.09
CA LEU A 150 13.71 -25.80 -16.30
C LEU A 150 14.67 -26.96 -16.59
N ASN A 151 15.96 -26.80 -16.30
CA ASN A 151 16.96 -27.86 -16.50
C ASN A 151 16.89 -28.97 -15.43
N VAL A 152 16.32 -28.69 -14.26
CA VAL A 152 16.07 -29.70 -13.22
C VAL A 152 14.85 -30.54 -13.57
N ASP A 153 13.78 -29.93 -14.11
CA ASP A 153 12.54 -30.64 -14.45
C ASP A 153 12.67 -31.54 -15.70
N LEU A 154 13.75 -31.38 -16.48
CA LEU A 154 14.05 -32.18 -17.68
C LEU A 154 15.01 -33.37 -17.43
N LYS A 155 15.42 -33.60 -16.19
CA LYS A 155 16.30 -34.73 -15.79
C LYS A 155 15.56 -35.71 -14.90
#